data_AF-A0A5D3CRC2-F1
#
_entry.id   AF-A0A5D3CRC2-F1
#
_cell.length_a   1.000
_cell.length_b   1.000
_cell.length_c   1.000
_cell.angle_alpha   90.00
_cell.angle_beta   90.00
_cell.angle_gamma   90.00
#
_symmetry.space_group_name_H-M   'P 1'
#
loop_
_entity.id
_entity.type
_entity.pdbx_description
1 polymer ?
#
loop_
_entity_poly.entity_id
_entity_poly.type
_entity_poly.pdbx_seq_one_letter_code
_entity_poly.pdbx_strand_id
1 'polypeptide(L)'
;MEIVKSSNPQRARNEKWLRDEHNRSFPNWIQDTVMREILEGQVVSTTIRWIAHGPHPVVMIYEGYKVNGICYNTKPRDDTRTVQNSRVIFVALTMHVANGKDKNPIIAHMFFYGVIQGI
;
A
#
# COMPACT_ATOMS: atom_id res chain seq x y z
N MET A 1 2.79 -12.71 -8.60
CA MET A 1 1.46 -13.07 -9.16
C MET A 1 1.33 -14.56 -9.48
N GLU A 2 2.42 -15.27 -9.80
CA GLU A 2 2.36 -16.68 -10.22
C GLU A 2 1.72 -17.63 -9.20
N ILE A 3 1.97 -17.43 -7.90
CA ILE A 3 1.30 -18.21 -6.83
C ILE A 3 -0.22 -18.01 -6.87
N VAL A 4 -0.69 -16.76 -7.00
CA VAL A 4 -2.13 -16.46 -7.06
C VAL A 4 -2.77 -17.08 -8.31
N LYS A 5 -2.06 -17.05 -9.45
CA LYS A 5 -2.50 -17.67 -10.71
C LYS A 5 -2.62 -19.19 -10.59
N SER A 6 -1.60 -19.86 -10.05
CA SER A 6 -1.58 -21.32 -9.95
C SER A 6 -2.65 -21.84 -8.99
N SER A 7 -2.92 -21.13 -7.90
CA SER A 7 -4.00 -21.47 -6.96
C SER A 7 -5.41 -21.16 -7.51
N ASN A 8 -5.55 -20.35 -8.56
CA ASN A 8 -6.84 -19.89 -9.09
C ASN A 8 -6.93 -20.01 -10.63
N PRO A 9 -6.86 -21.23 -11.19
CA PRO A 9 -6.78 -21.45 -12.63
C PRO A 9 -7.97 -20.86 -13.40
N GLN A 10 -9.17 -20.86 -12.81
CA GLN A 10 -10.38 -20.30 -13.43
C GLN A 10 -10.31 -18.78 -13.62
N ARG A 11 -9.47 -18.08 -12.84
CA ARG A 11 -9.29 -16.63 -12.91
C ARG A 11 -7.91 -16.22 -13.44
N ALA A 12 -7.10 -17.17 -13.88
CA ALA A 12 -5.72 -16.95 -14.32
C ALA A 12 -5.59 -15.99 -15.51
N ARG A 13 -6.65 -15.79 -16.29
CA ARG A 13 -6.70 -14.83 -17.41
C ARG A 13 -7.23 -13.44 -17.03
N ASN A 14 -7.70 -13.25 -15.80
CA ASN A 14 -8.23 -11.97 -15.33
C ASN A 14 -7.14 -11.21 -14.57
N GLU A 15 -6.38 -10.38 -15.28
CA GLU A 15 -5.23 -9.66 -14.72
C GLU A 15 -5.60 -8.72 -13.58
N LYS A 16 -6.72 -8.00 -13.71
CA LYS A 16 -7.22 -7.12 -12.66
C LYS A 16 -7.51 -7.91 -11.39
N TRP A 17 -8.28 -9.00 -11.51
CA TRP A 17 -8.62 -9.83 -10.37
C TRP A 17 -7.37 -10.41 -9.70
N LEU A 18 -6.39 -10.87 -10.50
CA LEU A 18 -5.13 -11.39 -9.97
C LEU A 18 -4.36 -10.31 -9.19
N ARG A 19 -4.33 -9.07 -9.68
CA ARG A 19 -3.64 -7.96 -9.02
C ARG A 19 -4.34 -7.56 -7.73
N ASP A 20 -5.67 -7.48 -7.76
CA ASP A 20 -6.48 -7.19 -6.58
C ASP A 20 -6.32 -8.29 -5.52
N GLU A 21 -6.34 -9.56 -5.93
CA GLU A 21 -6.17 -10.70 -5.03
C GLU A 21 -4.74 -10.78 -4.48
N HIS A 22 -3.73 -10.49 -5.29
CA HIS A 22 -2.35 -10.35 -4.83
C HIS A 22 -2.23 -9.27 -3.76
N ASN A 23 -2.73 -8.06 -4.02
CA ASN A 23 -2.66 -6.95 -3.05
C ASN A 23 -3.42 -7.27 -1.76
N ARG A 24 -4.56 -7.96 -1.86
CA ARG A 24 -5.37 -8.37 -0.71
C ARG A 24 -4.69 -9.43 0.15
N SER A 25 -4.09 -10.45 -0.48
CA SER A 25 -3.52 -11.61 0.22
C SER A 25 -2.07 -11.42 0.65
N PHE A 26 -1.33 -10.52 -0.02
CA PHE A 26 0.09 -10.32 0.20
C PHE A 26 0.49 -10.03 1.66
N PRO A 27 -0.20 -9.14 2.41
CA PRO A 27 0.18 -8.84 3.79
C PRO A 27 0.20 -10.07 4.71
N ASN A 28 -0.83 -10.92 4.62
CA ASN A 28 -0.88 -12.15 5.41
C ASN A 28 0.16 -13.17 4.89
N TRP A 29 0.29 -13.29 3.56
CA TRP A 29 1.23 -14.22 2.96
C TRP A 29 2.69 -13.94 3.34
N ILE A 30 3.12 -12.66 3.35
CA ILE A 30 4.49 -12.30 3.73
C ILE A 30 4.74 -12.57 5.22
N GLN A 31 3.75 -12.28 6.08
CA GLN A 31 3.83 -12.56 7.50
C GLN A 31 4.00 -14.08 7.75
N ASP A 32 3.11 -14.90 7.19
CA ASP A 32 3.13 -16.36 7.36
C ASP A 32 4.42 -16.98 6.79
N THR A 33 4.89 -16.47 5.65
CA THR A 33 6.11 -16.96 4.99
C THR A 33 7.35 -16.66 5.81
N VAL A 34 7.50 -15.44 6.31
CA VAL A 34 8.65 -15.06 7.14
C VAL A 34 8.63 -15.82 8.47
N MET A 35 7.46 -16.00 9.09
CA MET A 35 7.35 -16.79 10.32
C MET A 35 7.75 -18.25 10.10
N ARG A 36 7.30 -18.86 8.99
CA ARG A 36 7.69 -20.23 8.64
C ARG A 36 9.19 -20.36 8.43
N GLU A 37 9.81 -19.47 7.67
CA GLU A 37 11.27 -19.50 7.43
C GLU A 37 12.07 -19.40 8.73
N ILE A 38 11.64 -18.54 9.67
CA ILE A 38 12.26 -18.43 11.00
C ILE A 38 12.13 -19.75 11.78
N LEU A 39 10.95 -20.39 11.75
CA LEU A 39 10.72 -21.68 12.42
C LEU A 39 11.55 -22.81 11.81
N GLU A 40 11.79 -22.78 10.50
CA GLU A 40 12.65 -23.71 9.77
C GLU A 40 14.16 -23.42 9.98
N GLY A 41 14.51 -22.45 10.83
CA GLY A 41 15.89 -22.12 11.17
C GLY A 41 16.61 -21.26 10.12
N GLN A 42 15.89 -20.67 9.16
CA GLN A 42 16.48 -19.80 8.15
C GLN A 42 16.85 -18.44 8.74
N VAL A 43 17.96 -17.88 8.23
CA VAL A 43 18.42 -16.54 8.62
C VAL A 43 17.67 -15.48 7.81
N VAL A 44 16.54 -15.01 8.36
CA VAL A 44 15.80 -13.88 7.80
C VAL A 44 16.32 -12.56 8.38
N SER A 45 16.63 -11.59 7.51
CA SER A 45 17.10 -10.26 7.93
C SER A 45 16.09 -9.51 8.80
N THR A 46 16.57 -8.69 9.74
CA THR A 46 15.73 -7.89 10.64
C THR A 46 14.75 -6.99 9.88
N THR A 47 15.20 -6.38 8.77
CA THR A 47 14.35 -5.53 7.93
C THR A 47 13.16 -6.29 7.36
N ILE A 48 13.36 -7.50 6.86
CA ILE A 48 12.27 -8.33 6.32
C ILE A 48 11.31 -8.74 7.43
N ARG A 49 11.82 -9.07 8.62
CA ARG A 49 10.98 -9.36 9.79
C ARG A 49 10.08 -8.17 10.14
N TRP A 50 10.63 -6.95 10.14
CA TRP A 50 9.87 -5.73 10.43
C TRP A 50 8.79 -5.46 9.39
N ILE A 51 9.11 -5.61 8.10
CA ILE A 51 8.13 -5.44 7.02
C ILE A 51 7.00 -6.47 7.14
N ALA A 52 7.34 -7.73 7.44
CA ALA A 52 6.37 -8.82 7.55
C ALA A 52 5.42 -8.68 8.74
N HIS A 53 5.87 -8.04 9.83
CA HIS A 53 5.00 -7.71 10.96
C HIS A 53 4.00 -6.58 10.66
N GLY A 54 4.25 -5.78 9.62
CA GLY A 54 3.42 -4.64 9.28
C GLY A 54 3.59 -3.45 10.24
N PRO A 55 2.78 -2.40 10.05
CA PRO A 55 2.82 -1.20 10.89
C PRO A 55 2.37 -1.50 12.33
N HIS A 56 2.99 -0.81 13.29
CA HIS A 56 2.60 -0.92 14.69
C HIS A 56 1.17 -0.38 14.90
N PRO A 57 0.30 -1.08 15.65
CA PRO A 57 -1.10 -0.67 15.82
C PRO A 57 -1.25 0.63 16.65
N VAL A 58 -0.26 0.93 17.49
CA VAL A 58 -0.18 2.18 18.25
C VAL A 58 0.82 3.08 17.56
N VAL A 59 0.35 4.22 17.04
CA VAL A 59 1.19 5.24 16.43
C VAL A 59 0.99 6.56 17.17
N MET A 60 2.06 7.32 17.34
CA MET A 60 1.96 8.69 17.84
C MET A 60 1.38 9.56 16.73
N ILE A 61 0.28 10.24 17.03
CA ILE A 61 -0.42 11.11 16.09
C ILE A 61 -0.09 12.55 16.43
N TYR A 62 0.34 13.30 15.41
CA TYR A 62 0.62 14.72 15.51
C TYR A 62 -0.23 15.50 14.52
N GLU A 63 -0.53 16.75 14.88
CA GLU A 63 -1.26 17.67 13.98
C GLU A 63 -0.38 18.21 12.84
N GLY A 64 0.93 18.01 12.89
CA GLY A 64 1.84 18.45 11.85
C GLY A 64 3.17 17.71 11.90
N TYR A 65 3.74 17.47 10.72
CA TYR A 65 4.96 16.71 10.49
C TYR A 65 5.89 17.55 9.61
N LYS A 66 7.20 17.46 9.87
CA LYS A 66 8.21 18.04 8.98
C LYS A 66 9.07 16.91 8.44
N VAL A 67 8.93 16.63 7.15
CA VAL A 67 9.64 15.54 6.47
C VAL A 67 10.46 16.16 5.34
N ASN A 68 11.78 15.93 5.35
CA ASN A 68 12.71 16.47 4.35
C ASN A 68 12.56 17.99 4.10
N GLY A 69 12.29 18.76 5.16
CA GLY A 69 12.10 20.21 5.07
C GLY A 69 10.69 20.66 4.65
N ILE A 70 9.84 19.73 4.21
CA ILE A 70 8.45 20.00 3.83
C ILE A 70 7.55 19.85 5.06
N CYS A 71 6.67 20.83 5.27
CA CYS A 71 5.68 20.80 6.33
C CYS A 71 4.40 20.16 5.81
N TYR A 72 3.88 19.20 6.57
CA TYR A 72 2.61 18.52 6.35
C TYR A 72 1.75 18.74 7.57
N ASN A 73 0.54 19.26 7.41
CA ASN A 73 -0.36 19.55 8.53
C ASN A 73 -1.66 18.75 8.39
N THR A 74 -2.31 18.47 9.50
CA THR A 74 -3.70 18.03 9.46
C THR A 74 -4.60 19.19 9.03
N LYS A 75 -5.70 18.87 8.37
CA LYS A 75 -6.69 19.84 7.89
C LYS A 75 -7.24 20.71 9.04
N PRO A 76 -7.57 20.16 10.23
CA PRO A 76 -7.96 21.01 11.37
C PRO A 76 -6.89 22.03 11.77
N ARG A 77 -5.61 21.64 11.75
CA ARG A 77 -4.49 22.55 12.08
C ARG A 77 -4.33 23.64 11.04
N ASP A 78 -4.50 23.29 9.77
CA ASP A 78 -4.43 24.24 8.66
C ASP A 78 -5.59 25.23 8.66
N ASP A 79 -6.80 24.80 9.02
CA ASP A 79 -7.98 25.67 9.04
C ASP A 79 -7.90 26.80 10.06
N THR A 80 -7.01 26.68 11.05
CA THR A 80 -6.74 27.72 12.04
C THR A 80 -5.57 28.65 11.65
N ARG A 81 -4.97 28.44 10.47
CA ARG A 81 -3.76 29.14 10.00
C ARG A 81 -3.90 29.63 8.57
N THR A 82 -3.01 30.53 8.17
CA THR A 82 -2.96 31.06 6.79
C THR A 82 -2.11 30.19 5.85
N VAL A 83 -1.83 28.92 6.21
CA VAL A 83 -0.98 28.00 5.42
C VAL A 83 -1.82 26.89 4.78
N GLN A 84 -1.30 26.25 3.73
CA GLN A 84 -1.99 25.18 2.98
C GLN A 84 -1.10 23.93 2.85
N ASN A 85 -0.71 23.37 3.99
CA ASN A 85 0.19 22.23 4.11
C ASN A 85 -0.55 20.88 4.32
N SER A 86 -1.88 20.86 4.23
CA SER A 86 -2.69 19.66 4.46
C SER A 86 -2.98 18.84 3.21
N ARG A 87 -2.63 19.34 2.03
CA ARG A 87 -2.83 18.62 0.77
C ARG A 87 -1.65 17.71 0.50
N VAL A 88 -1.94 16.52 -0.02
CA VAL A 88 -0.94 15.54 -0.44
C VAL A 88 -1.24 15.05 -1.84
N ILE A 89 -0.17 14.69 -2.56
CA ILE A 89 -0.23 14.07 -3.87
C ILE A 89 0.48 12.72 -3.76
N PHE A 90 -0.18 11.67 -4.22
CA PHE A 90 0.37 10.33 -4.30
C PHE A 90 0.39 9.90 -5.76
N VAL A 91 1.56 9.54 -6.28
CA VAL A 91 1.72 9.03 -7.64
C VAL A 91 1.82 7.50 -7.56
N ALA A 92 0.84 6.80 -8.14
CA ALA A 92 0.82 5.35 -8.14
C ALA A 92 0.78 4.79 -9.56
N LEU A 93 1.55 3.73 -9.80
CA LEU A 93 1.41 2.92 -11.00
C LEU A 93 0.12 2.09 -10.90
N THR A 94 -0.90 2.50 -11.65
CA THR A 94 -2.26 1.96 -11.55
C THR A 94 -2.66 1.25 -12.84
N MET A 95 -3.39 0.14 -12.70
CA MET A 95 -4.00 -0.57 -13.82
C MET A 95 -5.38 0.03 -14.10
N HIS A 96 -5.57 0.53 -15.31
CA HIS A 96 -6.81 1.07 -15.82
C HIS A 96 -7.49 0.03 -16.70
N VAL A 97 -8.75 -0.25 -16.38
CA VAL A 97 -9.63 -1.10 -17.20
C VAL A 97 -10.90 -0.33 -17.50
N ALA A 98 -11.43 -0.46 -18.71
CA ALA A 98 -12.72 0.11 -19.07
C ALA A 98 -13.87 -0.59 -18.34
N ASN A 99 -13.78 -1.92 -18.14
CA ASN A 99 -14.72 -2.74 -17.38
C ASN A 99 -14.10 -4.10 -17.00
N GLY A 100 -14.85 -4.95 -16.30
CA GLY A 100 -14.36 -6.27 -15.85
C GLY A 100 -14.09 -7.31 -16.95
N LYS A 101 -14.49 -7.05 -18.21
CA LYS A 101 -14.22 -7.89 -19.39
C LYS A 101 -13.12 -7.30 -20.29
N ASP A 102 -12.54 -6.18 -19.90
CA ASP A 102 -11.45 -5.55 -20.64
C ASP A 102 -10.25 -6.49 -20.72
N LYS A 103 -9.73 -6.66 -21.94
CA LYS A 103 -8.57 -7.51 -22.25
C LYS A 103 -7.30 -6.70 -22.50
N ASN A 104 -7.40 -5.38 -22.57
CA ASN A 104 -6.30 -4.48 -22.88
C ASN A 104 -6.13 -3.44 -21.75
N PRO A 105 -5.79 -3.87 -20.52
CA PRO A 105 -5.56 -2.94 -19.43
C PRO A 105 -4.40 -1.99 -19.74
N ILE A 106 -4.58 -0.71 -19.41
CA ILE A 106 -3.52 0.30 -19.53
C ILE A 106 -2.86 0.47 -18.16
N ILE A 107 -1.55 0.33 -18.10
CA ILE A 107 -0.77 0.60 -16.89
C ILE A 107 -0.15 1.99 -17.02
N ALA A 108 -0.50 2.90 -16.11
CA ALA A 108 -0.02 4.28 -16.16
C ALA A 108 0.21 4.84 -14.75
N HIS A 109 1.09 5.85 -14.66
CA HIS A 109 1.24 6.66 -13.45
C HIS A 109 0.03 7.57 -13.30
N MET A 110 -0.70 7.42 -12.18
CA MET A 110 -1.86 8.22 -11.86
C MET A 110 -1.59 9.07 -10.62
N PHE A 111 -2.07 10.32 -10.67
CA PHE A 111 -2.00 11.26 -9.55
C PHE A 111 -3.27 11.15 -8.72
N PHE A 112 -3.10 10.82 -7.45
CA PHE A 112 -4.15 10.83 -6.44
C PHE A 112 -3.94 12.02 -5.53
N TYR A 113 -5.03 12.74 -5.25
CA TYR A 113 -5.01 13.92 -4.40
C TYR A 113 -5.73 13.59 -3.10
N GLY A 114 -5.10 13.95 -1.98
CA GLY A 114 -5.64 13.72 -0.65
C GLY A 114 -5.51 14.94 0.23
N VAL A 115 -6.23 14.89 1.35
CA VAL A 115 -6.11 15.85 2.44
C VAL A 115 -5.83 15.06 3.71
N ILE A 116 -4.80 15.46 4.45
CA ILE A 116 -4.46 14.86 5.74
C ILE A 116 -5.53 15.31 6.74
N GLN A 117 -6.42 14.43 7.16
CA GLN A 117 -7.45 14.79 8.16
C GLN A 117 -6.95 14.66 9.60
N GLY A 118 -5.97 13.78 9.83
CA GLY A 118 -5.71 13.14 11.12
C GLY A 118 -5.86 11.63 10.95
N ILE A 119 -5.18 10.84 11.78
CA ILE A 119 -5.33 9.37 11.83
C ILE A 119 -6.42 9.05 12.87
#